data_AF-A0AB35B6T9-F1
#
_entry.id   AF-A0AB35B6T9-F1
#
_cell.length_a   1.000
_cell.length_b   1.000
_cell.length_c   1.000
_cell.angle_alpha   90.00
_cell.angle_beta   90.00
_cell.angle_gamma   90.00
#
_symmetry.space_group_name_H-M   'P 1'
#
loop_
_entity.id
_entity.type
_entity.pdbx_description
1 polymer ?
#
loop_
_entity_poly.entity_id
_entity_poly.type
_entity_poly.pdbx_seq_one_letter_code
_entity_poly.pdbx_strand_id
1 'polypeptide(L)'
;MRKTTWTALTVAAAAALTTTLMADPAAAEQPRESTPTAAAIASLTTADHAAPASSIPADFAATMGYRPAVESGMLVNPSGDCSSPVTLPTEFETACKAHDLGYDLLRYADRHGAALGPWARKSLDAQLDRRMHGACDARTVDAARTSCYVMANIASAAVTSNSWRQGYVAPRPEPMTGYALAGGVGAVLIVGAVAATNRRGRGTTTAVGAATRSALA
;
A
#
# COMPACT_ATOMS: atom_id res chain seq x y z
N MET A 1 -41.32 -27.87 -19.18
CA MET A 1 -40.82 -27.31 -17.90
C MET A 1 -39.98 -26.06 -18.22
N ARG A 2 -40.50 -24.87 -17.88
CA ARG A 2 -39.88 -23.54 -18.09
C ARG A 2 -39.17 -23.14 -16.79
N LYS A 3 -37.82 -23.13 -16.73
CA LYS A 3 -37.05 -22.65 -15.55
C LYS A 3 -35.66 -22.06 -15.89
N THR A 4 -35.46 -21.44 -17.05
CA THR A 4 -34.14 -20.90 -17.44
C THR A 4 -34.13 -19.47 -17.98
N THR A 5 -35.23 -18.72 -17.85
CA THR A 5 -35.32 -17.35 -18.41
C THR A 5 -35.34 -16.22 -17.39
N TRP A 6 -35.22 -16.51 -16.08
CA TRP A 6 -35.37 -15.48 -15.03
C TRP A 6 -34.05 -15.01 -14.40
N THR A 7 -32.93 -15.70 -14.61
CA THR A 7 -31.61 -15.30 -14.09
C THR A 7 -30.84 -14.34 -15.01
N ALA A 8 -31.25 -14.19 -16.27
CA ALA A 8 -30.57 -13.28 -17.21
C ALA A 8 -31.07 -11.83 -17.14
N LEU A 9 -32.28 -11.58 -16.60
CA LEU A 9 -32.85 -10.24 -16.54
C LEU A 9 -32.43 -9.41 -15.31
N THR A 10 -31.88 -10.03 -14.26
CA THR A 10 -31.46 -9.31 -13.04
C THR A 10 -30.07 -8.70 -13.12
N VAL A 11 -29.20 -9.17 -14.02
CA VAL A 11 -27.85 -8.61 -14.23
C VAL A 11 -27.88 -7.36 -15.12
N ALA A 12 -28.81 -7.27 -16.07
CA ALA A 12 -28.88 -6.15 -17.01
C ALA A 12 -29.53 -4.89 -16.43
N ALA A 13 -30.45 -5.01 -15.47
CA ALA A 13 -31.16 -3.87 -14.88
C ALA A 13 -30.35 -3.13 -13.80
N ALA A 14 -29.39 -3.80 -13.13
CA ALA A 14 -28.52 -3.16 -12.13
C ALA A 14 -27.36 -2.37 -12.74
N ALA A 15 -26.93 -2.70 -13.97
CA ALA A 15 -25.82 -2.04 -14.65
C ALA A 15 -26.21 -0.74 -15.37
N ALA A 16 -27.50 -0.56 -15.71
CA ALA A 16 -27.98 0.58 -16.50
C ALA A 16 -28.48 1.77 -15.64
N LEU A 17 -28.67 1.59 -14.33
CA LEU A 17 -29.14 2.66 -13.43
C LEU A 17 -28.03 3.39 -12.65
N THR A 18 -26.77 2.95 -12.73
CA THR A 18 -25.65 3.61 -12.05
C THR A 18 -24.87 4.60 -12.94
N THR A 19 -25.13 4.63 -14.24
CA THR A 19 -24.31 5.41 -15.19
C THR A 19 -24.86 6.79 -15.56
N THR A 20 -26.06 7.16 -15.11
CA THR A 20 -26.71 8.43 -15.52
C THR A 20 -26.82 9.49 -14.43
N LEU A 21 -26.29 9.25 -13.22
CA LEU A 21 -26.40 10.21 -12.11
C LEU A 21 -25.12 11.00 -11.79
N MET A 22 -24.09 10.99 -12.66
CA MET A 22 -22.81 11.70 -12.45
C MET A 22 -22.48 12.71 -13.57
N ALA A 23 -23.48 13.26 -14.24
CA ALA A 23 -23.28 14.38 -15.14
C ALA A 23 -23.68 15.67 -14.42
N ASP A 24 -22.77 16.19 -13.59
CA ASP A 24 -22.82 17.59 -13.18
C ASP A 24 -22.24 18.44 -14.32
N PRO A 25 -23.00 19.33 -14.97
CA PRO A 25 -22.49 20.27 -15.96
C PRO A 25 -21.93 21.49 -15.23
N ALA A 26 -20.97 21.25 -14.35
CA ALA A 26 -19.99 22.25 -13.97
C ALA A 26 -18.66 21.63 -14.37
N ALA A 27 -18.08 22.13 -15.48
CA ALA A 27 -16.64 22.07 -15.64
C ALA A 27 -16.07 22.92 -14.51
N ALA A 28 -16.06 22.36 -13.29
CA ALA A 28 -15.22 22.84 -12.22
C ALA A 28 -13.82 22.87 -12.83
N GLU A 29 -13.24 24.06 -12.89
CA GLU A 29 -11.84 24.19 -13.25
C GLU A 29 -11.09 23.21 -12.34
N GLN A 30 -10.56 22.14 -12.95
CA GLN A 30 -9.77 21.15 -12.22
C GLN A 30 -8.71 21.96 -11.48
N PRO A 31 -8.60 21.85 -10.14
CA PRO A 31 -7.60 22.60 -9.40
C PRO A 31 -6.26 22.41 -10.08
N ARG A 32 -5.62 23.52 -10.50
CA ARG A 32 -4.32 23.41 -11.15
C ARG A 32 -3.35 22.76 -10.17
N GLU A 33 -2.75 21.65 -10.59
CA GLU A 33 -1.70 20.99 -9.83
C GLU A 33 -0.59 21.98 -9.47
N SER A 34 -0.03 21.85 -8.26
CA SER A 34 1.12 22.65 -7.83
C SER A 34 2.33 22.38 -8.73
N THR A 35 2.65 23.30 -9.65
CA THR A 35 3.82 23.16 -10.54
C THR A 35 5.15 23.02 -9.77
N PRO A 36 5.43 23.81 -8.70
CA PRO A 36 6.65 23.63 -7.91
C PRO A 36 6.73 22.26 -7.23
N THR A 37 5.61 21.78 -6.67
CA THR A 37 5.59 20.47 -6.00
C THR A 37 5.70 19.32 -7.01
N ALA A 38 5.06 19.45 -8.17
CA ALA A 38 5.19 18.49 -9.26
C ALA A 38 6.64 18.37 -9.74
N ALA A 39 7.32 19.51 -9.91
CA ALA A 39 8.75 19.54 -10.25
C ALA A 39 9.63 18.92 -9.14
N ALA A 40 9.31 19.17 -7.86
CA ALA A 40 9.99 18.55 -6.73
C ALA A 40 9.86 17.01 -6.77
N ILE A 41 8.66 16.49 -6.97
CA ILE A 41 8.41 15.04 -7.07
C ILE A 41 9.09 14.45 -8.31
N ALA A 42 9.05 15.13 -9.45
CA ALA A 42 9.78 14.70 -10.64
C ALA A 42 11.29 14.63 -10.35
N SER A 43 11.86 15.65 -9.70
CA SER A 43 13.27 15.66 -9.31
C SER A 43 13.60 14.55 -8.31
N LEU A 44 12.72 14.27 -7.35
CA LEU A 44 12.93 13.19 -6.40
C LEU A 44 12.91 11.83 -7.10
N THR A 45 12.00 11.62 -8.06
CA THR A 45 11.67 10.31 -8.66
C THR A 45 12.47 9.90 -9.90
N THR A 46 13.09 10.86 -10.59
CA THR A 46 13.80 10.63 -11.86
C THR A 46 15.32 10.48 -11.71
N ALA A 47 15.91 10.95 -10.62
CA ALA A 47 17.37 10.94 -10.45
C ALA A 47 17.87 9.78 -9.58
N ASP A 48 18.98 9.16 -10.00
CA ASP A 48 19.80 8.26 -9.18
C ASP A 48 20.69 9.03 -8.17
N HIS A 49 20.62 10.36 -8.19
CA HIS A 49 21.33 11.28 -7.31
C HIS A 49 20.35 12.17 -6.54
N ALA A 50 20.81 12.77 -5.42
CA ALA A 50 20.00 13.67 -4.61
C ALA A 50 19.36 14.76 -5.46
N ALA A 51 18.03 14.90 -5.35
CA ALA A 51 17.35 16.09 -5.82
C ALA A 51 18.00 17.33 -5.17
N PRO A 52 18.22 18.42 -5.93
CA PRO A 52 18.73 19.66 -5.37
C PRO A 52 17.80 20.13 -4.25
N ALA A 53 18.34 20.62 -3.13
CA ALA A 53 17.50 21.20 -2.06
C ALA A 53 16.64 22.37 -2.56
N SER A 54 17.07 23.06 -3.62
CA SER A 54 16.31 24.10 -4.31
C SER A 54 15.06 23.59 -5.06
N SER A 55 14.89 22.27 -5.20
CA SER A 55 13.66 21.68 -5.76
C SER A 55 12.49 21.73 -4.77
N ILE A 56 12.75 21.91 -3.47
CA ILE A 56 11.71 21.96 -2.44
C ILE A 56 11.09 23.36 -2.39
N PRO A 57 9.76 23.49 -2.27
CA PRO A 57 9.10 24.78 -2.08
C PRO A 57 9.71 25.59 -0.93
N ALA A 58 9.93 26.89 -1.13
CA ALA A 58 10.68 27.73 -0.20
C ALA A 58 10.06 27.82 1.21
N ASP A 59 8.74 27.74 1.28
CA ASP A 59 7.89 27.76 2.46
C ASP A 59 7.50 26.35 2.97
N PHE A 60 8.06 25.29 2.38
CA PHE A 60 7.85 23.92 2.83
C PHE A 60 8.17 23.76 4.32
N ALA A 61 9.30 24.33 4.78
CA ALA A 61 9.71 24.21 6.18
C ALA A 61 8.75 24.93 7.14
N ALA A 62 8.19 26.07 6.73
CA ALA A 62 7.18 26.76 7.51
C ALA A 62 5.85 25.98 7.58
N THR A 63 5.50 25.27 6.50
CA THR A 63 4.26 24.49 6.41
C THR A 63 4.35 23.13 7.11
N MET A 64 5.48 22.44 6.94
CA MET A 64 5.67 21.05 7.40
C MET A 64 6.41 20.96 8.73
N GLY A 65 7.04 22.04 9.19
CA GLY A 65 7.70 22.11 10.50
C GLY A 65 9.11 21.53 10.55
N TYR A 66 9.70 21.17 9.41
CA TYR A 66 11.08 20.67 9.34
C TYR A 66 11.76 21.06 8.02
N ARG A 67 13.10 21.02 7.98
CA ARG A 67 13.88 21.19 6.75
C ARG A 67 14.34 19.82 6.23
N PRO A 68 14.13 19.50 4.95
CA PRO A 68 14.72 18.29 4.37
C PRO A 68 16.25 18.30 4.49
N ALA A 69 16.84 17.12 4.64
CA ALA A 69 18.28 16.92 4.78
C ALA A 69 18.81 15.97 3.70
N VAL A 70 20.11 15.99 3.45
CA VAL A 70 20.75 15.00 2.56
C VAL A 70 21.32 13.88 3.42
N GLU A 71 20.85 12.65 3.21
CA GLU A 71 21.35 11.43 3.84
C GLU A 71 21.71 10.43 2.73
N SER A 72 22.91 9.86 2.76
CA SER A 72 23.40 8.87 1.77
C SER A 72 23.14 9.26 0.30
N GLY A 73 23.30 10.56 -0.02
CA GLY A 73 23.09 11.07 -1.38
C GLY A 73 21.61 11.16 -1.80
N MET A 74 20.67 11.16 -0.86
CA MET A 74 19.23 11.37 -1.09
C MET A 74 18.70 12.52 -0.22
N LEU A 75 17.74 13.27 -0.75
CA LEU A 75 17.01 14.25 0.06
C LEU A 75 15.91 13.53 0.84
N VAL A 76 15.82 13.78 2.15
CA VAL A 76 14.99 13.00 3.08
C VAL A 76 14.21 13.87 4.08
N ASN A 77 13.18 13.28 4.69
CA ASN A 77 12.66 13.72 5.98
C ASN A 77 13.60 13.18 7.08
N PRO A 78 14.37 14.03 7.79
CA PRO A 78 15.38 13.57 8.75
C PRO A 78 14.77 12.85 9.96
N SER A 79 13.49 13.14 10.27
CA SER A 79 12.68 12.50 11.30
C SER A 79 11.77 11.39 10.77
N GLY A 80 11.83 11.07 9.48
CA GLY A 80 11.09 9.97 8.88
C GLY A 80 11.59 8.62 9.37
N ASP A 81 10.79 7.58 9.15
CA ASP A 81 11.11 6.22 9.55
C ASP A 81 10.57 5.19 8.54
N CYS A 82 11.11 3.97 8.59
CA CYS A 82 10.46 2.84 7.92
C CYS A 82 9.26 2.36 8.75
N SER A 83 8.15 3.12 8.73
CA SER A 83 6.89 2.75 9.39
C SER A 83 6.34 1.41 8.87
N SER A 84 6.66 0.32 9.59
CA SER A 84 6.26 -1.05 9.25
C SER A 84 5.93 -1.85 10.52
N PRO A 85 4.91 -2.72 10.51
CA PRO A 85 4.58 -3.59 11.64
C PRO A 85 5.64 -4.67 11.91
N VAL A 86 6.54 -4.89 10.96
CA VAL A 86 7.70 -5.77 11.09
C VAL A 86 8.98 -4.98 10.89
N THR A 87 10.03 -5.35 11.59
CA THR A 87 11.35 -4.74 11.40
C THR A 87 11.80 -4.95 9.96
N LEU A 88 12.06 -3.85 9.26
CA LEU A 88 12.61 -3.85 7.92
C LEU A 88 14.15 -3.86 7.96
N PRO A 89 14.83 -4.35 6.91
CA PRO A 89 16.26 -4.22 6.76
C PRO A 89 16.75 -2.78 6.96
N THR A 90 17.81 -2.58 7.73
CA THR A 90 18.34 -1.24 8.06
C THR A 90 18.81 -0.47 6.83
N GLU A 91 19.23 -1.17 5.78
CA GLU A 91 19.59 -0.58 4.50
C GLU A 91 18.42 0.09 3.77
N PHE A 92 17.16 -0.11 4.21
CA PHE A 92 16.00 0.57 3.65
C PHE A 92 15.75 1.95 4.28
N GLU A 93 16.38 2.27 5.42
CA GLU A 93 16.10 3.46 6.23
C GLU A 93 16.10 4.75 5.40
N THR A 94 17.18 5.02 4.67
CA THR A 94 17.28 6.24 3.87
C THR A 94 16.25 6.27 2.73
N ALA A 95 15.90 5.12 2.15
CA ALA A 95 14.87 5.03 1.12
C ALA A 95 13.48 5.35 1.69
N CYS A 96 13.15 4.85 2.88
CA CYS A 96 11.90 5.18 3.58
C CYS A 96 11.82 6.67 3.90
N LYS A 97 12.87 7.25 4.49
CA LYS A 97 12.89 8.69 4.81
C LYS A 97 12.77 9.59 3.56
N ALA A 98 13.31 9.15 2.43
CA ALA A 98 13.14 9.85 1.15
C ALA A 98 11.70 9.74 0.61
N HIS A 99 11.07 8.57 0.81
CA HIS A 99 9.67 8.35 0.45
C HIS A 99 8.72 9.18 1.32
N ASP A 100 8.98 9.29 2.63
CA ASP A 100 8.26 10.17 3.56
C ASP A 100 8.31 11.62 3.12
N LEU A 101 9.48 12.12 2.70
CA LEU A 101 9.59 13.48 2.13
C LEU A 101 8.68 13.65 0.90
N GLY A 102 8.63 12.66 0.02
CA GLY A 102 7.74 12.66 -1.13
C GLY A 102 6.26 12.72 -0.73
N TYR A 103 5.87 11.94 0.27
CA TYR A 103 4.51 11.95 0.82
C TYR A 103 4.18 13.28 1.51
N ASP A 104 5.15 13.89 2.17
CA ASP A 104 5.02 15.22 2.77
C ASP A 104 4.86 16.32 1.71
N LEU A 105 5.50 16.18 0.54
CA LEU A 105 5.22 17.06 -0.61
C LEU A 105 3.79 16.89 -1.15
N LEU A 106 3.25 15.67 -1.19
CA LEU A 106 1.83 15.46 -1.55
C LEU A 106 0.90 16.15 -0.56
N ARG A 107 1.17 16.01 0.74
CA ARG A 107 0.38 16.68 1.80
C ARG A 107 0.54 18.19 1.75
N TYR A 108 1.73 18.68 1.45
CA TYR A 108 2.00 20.10 1.25
C TYR A 108 1.13 20.67 0.12
N ALA A 109 1.10 20.03 -1.06
CA ALA A 109 0.28 20.46 -2.18
C ALA A 109 -1.23 20.41 -1.86
N ASP A 110 -1.69 19.37 -1.17
CA ASP A 110 -3.07 19.22 -0.72
C ASP A 110 -3.49 20.35 0.24
N ARG A 111 -2.66 20.70 1.24
CA ARG A 111 -2.90 21.82 2.17
C ARG A 111 -3.01 23.17 1.47
N HIS A 112 -2.35 23.33 0.33
CA HIS A 112 -2.36 24.55 -0.48
C HIS A 112 -3.48 24.56 -1.54
N GLY A 113 -4.39 23.58 -1.53
CA GLY A 113 -5.49 23.49 -2.50
C GLY A 113 -5.03 23.18 -3.93
N ALA A 114 -3.81 22.67 -4.09
CA ALA A 114 -3.17 22.41 -5.37
C ALA A 114 -2.69 20.94 -5.46
N ALA A 115 -3.55 20.02 -4.97
CA ALA A 115 -3.29 18.59 -4.92
C ALA A 115 -2.84 18.05 -6.27
N LEU A 116 -1.86 17.14 -6.24
CA LEU A 116 -1.34 16.49 -7.43
C LEU A 116 -2.16 15.26 -7.79
N GLY A 117 -2.22 14.93 -9.08
CA GLY A 117 -2.89 13.75 -9.57
C GLY A 117 -2.22 12.44 -9.16
N PRO A 118 -2.89 11.29 -9.40
CA PRO A 118 -2.42 9.95 -9.02
C PRO A 118 -1.01 9.59 -9.48
N TRP A 119 -0.50 10.24 -10.54
CA TRP A 119 0.84 10.02 -11.07
C TRP A 119 1.92 10.25 -10.01
N ALA A 120 1.73 11.23 -9.13
CA ALA A 120 2.75 11.69 -8.19
C ALA A 120 3.01 10.62 -7.12
N ARG A 121 1.94 10.12 -6.49
CA ARG A 121 2.05 9.05 -5.50
C ARG A 121 2.55 7.73 -6.10
N LYS A 122 2.10 7.37 -7.30
CA LYS A 122 2.61 6.19 -8.02
C LYS A 122 4.11 6.28 -8.31
N SER A 123 4.59 7.47 -8.68
CA SER A 123 6.01 7.68 -8.98
C SER A 123 6.88 7.55 -7.73
N LEU A 124 6.39 8.07 -6.59
CA LEU A 124 7.06 7.93 -5.29
C LEU A 124 7.10 6.47 -4.82
N ASP A 125 5.98 5.74 -4.90
CA ASP A 125 5.91 4.33 -4.52
C ASP A 125 6.82 3.47 -5.40
N ALA A 126 6.81 3.70 -6.71
CA ALA A 126 7.70 3.00 -7.64
C ALA A 126 9.18 3.32 -7.41
N GLN A 127 9.50 4.52 -6.92
CA GLN A 127 10.87 4.86 -6.56
C GLN A 127 11.30 4.17 -5.26
N LEU A 128 10.43 4.13 -4.24
CA LEU A 128 10.72 3.40 -3.01
C LEU A 128 11.01 1.93 -3.32
N ASP A 129 10.18 1.31 -4.16
CA ASP A 129 10.38 -0.04 -4.68
C ASP A 129 11.78 -0.23 -5.27
N ARG A 130 12.17 0.61 -6.25
CA ARG A 130 13.50 0.53 -6.88
C ARG A 130 14.64 0.71 -5.88
N ARG A 131 14.53 1.67 -4.96
CA ARG A 131 15.59 1.96 -3.97
C ARG A 131 15.77 0.84 -2.95
N MET A 132 14.69 0.23 -2.47
CA MET A 132 14.78 -0.93 -1.57
C MET A 132 15.40 -2.14 -2.27
N HIS A 133 14.98 -2.41 -3.51
CA HIS A 133 15.58 -3.49 -4.31
C HIS A 133 17.07 -3.23 -4.56
N GLY A 134 17.45 -2.01 -4.96
CA GLY A 134 18.85 -1.64 -5.16
C GLY A 134 19.70 -1.70 -3.88
N ALA A 135 19.12 -1.39 -2.70
CA ALA A 135 19.82 -1.53 -1.42
C ALA A 135 20.18 -3.00 -1.11
N CYS A 136 19.37 -3.95 -1.59
CA CYS A 136 19.64 -5.38 -1.39
C CYS A 136 20.90 -5.86 -2.14
N ASP A 137 21.31 -5.19 -3.22
CA ASP A 137 22.48 -5.56 -4.00
C ASP A 137 23.80 -5.43 -3.22
N ALA A 138 23.81 -4.62 -2.16
CA ALA A 138 24.96 -4.50 -1.26
C ALA A 138 25.25 -5.76 -0.44
N ARG A 139 24.27 -6.67 -0.29
CA ARG A 139 24.49 -7.94 0.43
C ARG A 139 25.29 -8.89 -0.44
N THR A 140 26.40 -9.42 0.07
CA THR A 140 27.28 -10.34 -0.68
C THR A 140 26.86 -11.81 -0.59
N VAL A 141 26.23 -12.20 0.52
CA VAL A 141 25.74 -13.57 0.74
C VAL A 141 24.39 -13.74 0.05
N ASP A 142 24.27 -14.72 -0.85
CA ASP A 142 23.07 -14.93 -1.67
C ASP A 142 21.80 -15.12 -0.85
N ALA A 143 21.83 -15.96 0.19
CA ALA A 143 20.67 -16.17 1.06
C ALA A 143 20.23 -14.86 1.76
N ALA A 144 21.19 -14.04 2.19
CA ALA A 144 20.91 -12.74 2.80
C ALA A 144 20.34 -11.76 1.76
N ARG A 145 20.90 -11.74 0.54
CA ARG A 145 20.38 -10.94 -0.58
C ARG A 145 18.94 -11.33 -0.90
N THR A 146 18.66 -12.62 -1.08
CA THR A 146 17.30 -13.12 -1.34
C THR A 146 16.32 -12.72 -0.23
N SER A 147 16.70 -12.86 1.04
CA SER A 147 15.82 -12.43 2.14
C SER A 147 15.51 -10.92 2.12
N CYS A 148 16.49 -10.09 1.73
CA CYS A 148 16.27 -8.66 1.55
C CYS A 148 15.27 -8.37 0.43
N TYR A 149 15.45 -9.00 -0.73
CA TYR A 149 14.53 -8.88 -1.87
C TYR A 149 13.10 -9.27 -1.50
N VAL A 150 12.92 -10.33 -0.70
CA VAL A 150 11.59 -10.72 -0.20
C VAL A 150 10.99 -9.60 0.67
N MET A 151 11.76 -9.01 1.57
CA MET A 151 11.29 -7.90 2.40
C MET A 151 10.97 -6.64 1.57
N ALA A 152 11.77 -6.32 0.55
CA ALA A 152 11.50 -5.22 -0.37
C ALA A 152 10.16 -5.42 -1.12
N ASN A 153 9.91 -6.64 -1.62
CA ASN A 153 8.64 -6.99 -2.27
C ASN A 153 7.44 -6.84 -1.33
N ILE A 154 7.56 -7.33 -0.08
CA ILE A 154 6.48 -7.21 0.91
C ILE A 154 6.18 -5.74 1.23
N ALA A 155 7.22 -4.94 1.49
CA ALA A 155 7.08 -3.52 1.80
C ALA A 155 6.45 -2.74 0.63
N SER A 156 6.96 -2.96 -0.59
CA SER A 156 6.46 -2.33 -1.82
C SER A 156 5.00 -2.70 -2.11
N ALA A 157 4.64 -3.98 -1.94
CA ALA A 157 3.27 -4.44 -2.11
C ALA A 157 2.32 -3.82 -1.06
N ALA A 158 2.77 -3.69 0.19
CA ALA A 158 1.98 -3.07 1.26
C ALA A 158 1.71 -1.59 0.96
N VAL A 159 2.74 -0.82 0.60
CA VAL A 159 2.62 0.60 0.24
C VAL A 159 1.73 0.77 -0.99
N THR A 160 1.98 0.02 -2.06
CA THR A 160 1.20 0.11 -3.30
C THR A 160 -0.28 -0.23 -3.08
N SER A 161 -0.57 -1.26 -2.27
CA SER A 161 -1.94 -1.65 -1.92
C SER A 161 -2.63 -0.57 -1.08
N ASN A 162 -1.91 0.04 -0.13
CA ASN A 162 -2.39 1.16 0.66
C ASN A 162 -2.70 2.38 -0.21
N SER A 163 -1.81 2.71 -1.15
CA SER A 163 -2.00 3.79 -2.12
C SER A 163 -3.19 3.55 -3.04
N TRP A 164 -3.36 2.33 -3.55
CA TRP A 164 -4.53 1.95 -4.32
C TRP A 164 -5.83 2.11 -3.52
N ARG A 165 -5.87 1.61 -2.29
CA ARG A 165 -7.04 1.75 -1.39
C ARG A 165 -7.39 3.21 -1.14
N GLN A 166 -6.38 4.07 -1.01
CA GLN A 166 -6.55 5.50 -0.83
C GLN A 166 -6.71 6.29 -2.14
N GLY A 167 -6.91 5.63 -3.30
CA GLY A 167 -7.11 6.32 -4.57
C GLY A 167 -5.92 7.12 -5.08
N TYR A 168 -4.71 6.82 -4.58
CA TYR A 168 -3.46 7.50 -4.92
C TYR A 168 -3.41 9.01 -4.60
N VAL A 169 -4.29 9.51 -3.72
CA VAL A 169 -4.22 10.91 -3.24
C VAL A 169 -3.16 11.09 -2.15
N ALA A 170 -2.97 12.31 -1.64
CA ALA A 170 -2.09 12.56 -0.50
C ALA A 170 -2.43 11.63 0.68
N PRO A 171 -1.44 10.92 1.27
CA PRO A 171 -1.72 9.93 2.30
C PRO A 171 -2.31 10.57 3.55
N ARG A 172 -3.46 10.03 3.99
CA ARG A 172 -4.18 10.46 5.19
C ARG A 172 -3.75 9.60 6.39
N PRO A 173 -3.66 10.18 7.61
CA PRO A 173 -3.54 9.38 8.82
C PRO A 173 -4.77 8.48 8.96
N GLU A 174 -4.55 7.19 9.17
CA GLU A 174 -5.63 6.24 9.46
C GLU A 174 -5.51 5.76 10.91
N PRO A 175 -6.60 5.69 11.67
CA PRO A 175 -6.54 5.14 13.01
C PRO A 175 -6.28 3.62 12.93
N MET A 176 -5.28 3.16 13.67
CA MET A 176 -4.86 1.74 13.76
C MET A 176 -6.00 0.79 14.17
N THR A 177 -7.09 1.32 14.74
CA THR A 177 -8.31 0.58 15.11
C THR A 177 -8.94 -0.14 13.92
N GLY A 178 -8.89 0.43 12.70
CA GLY A 178 -9.42 -0.21 11.49
C GLY A 178 -8.67 -1.50 11.14
N TYR A 179 -7.34 -1.50 11.28
CA TYR A 179 -6.50 -2.67 11.03
C TYR A 179 -6.62 -3.74 12.11
N ALA A 180 -6.76 -3.33 13.38
CA ALA A 180 -6.97 -4.25 14.50
C ALA A 180 -8.27 -5.06 14.34
N LEU A 181 -9.35 -4.41 13.89
CA LEU A 181 -10.64 -5.08 13.64
C LEU A 181 -10.56 -6.03 12.44
N ALA A 182 -9.99 -5.59 11.31
CA ALA A 182 -9.85 -6.42 10.12
C ALA A 182 -8.91 -7.62 10.35
N GLY A 183 -7.78 -7.40 11.01
CA GLY A 183 -6.82 -8.45 11.38
C GLY A 183 -7.41 -9.46 12.38
N GLY A 184 -8.18 -8.98 13.35
CA GLY A 184 -8.90 -9.84 14.30
C GLY A 184 -9.89 -10.77 13.61
N VAL A 185 -10.70 -10.26 12.68
CA VAL A 185 -11.65 -11.08 11.90
C VAL A 185 -10.93 -12.10 11.02
N GLY A 186 -9.86 -11.69 10.33
CA GLY A 186 -9.06 -12.59 9.50
C GLY A 186 -8.45 -13.76 10.29
N ALA A 187 -7.86 -13.46 11.46
CA ALA A 187 -7.29 -14.48 12.33
C ALA A 187 -8.35 -15.47 12.84
N VAL A 188 -9.54 -14.99 13.24
CA VAL A 188 -10.66 -15.83 13.68
C VAL A 188 -11.15 -16.76 12.57
N LEU A 189 -11.23 -16.28 11.32
CA LEU A 189 -11.64 -17.09 10.18
C LEU A 189 -10.62 -18.19 9.86
N ILE A 190 -9.32 -17.88 9.90
CA ILE A 190 -8.25 -18.86 9.69
C ILE A 190 -8.26 -19.93 10.79
N VAL A 191 -8.29 -19.52 12.06
CA VAL A 191 -8.36 -20.45 13.20
C VAL A 191 -9.63 -21.30 13.13
N GLY A 192 -10.77 -20.70 12.79
CA GLY A 192 -12.04 -21.42 12.62
C GLY A 192 -11.97 -22.47 11.50
N ALA A 193 -11.35 -22.15 10.36
CA ALA A 193 -11.18 -23.09 9.25
C ALA A 193 -10.23 -24.26 9.60
N VAL A 194 -9.13 -23.99 10.30
CA VAL A 194 -8.19 -25.02 10.80
C VAL A 194 -8.86 -25.92 11.86
N ALA A 195 -9.64 -25.34 12.77
CA ALA A 195 -10.39 -26.12 13.76
C ALA A 195 -11.48 -26.99 13.11
N ALA A 196 -12.19 -26.47 12.11
CA ALA A 196 -13.24 -27.21 11.39
C ALA A 196 -12.68 -28.38 10.57
N THR A 197 -11.54 -28.19 9.90
CA THR A 197 -10.84 -29.25 9.16
C THR A 197 -10.32 -30.35 10.09
N ASN A 198 -9.71 -29.98 11.23
CA ASN A 198 -9.28 -30.94 12.25
C ASN A 198 -10.43 -31.74 12.89
N ARG A 199 -11.62 -31.13 13.05
CA ARG A 199 -12.81 -31.85 13.54
C ARG A 199 -13.37 -32.84 12.52
N ARG A 200 -13.35 -32.51 11.21
CA ARG A 200 -13.75 -33.43 10.13
C ARG A 200 -12.81 -34.62 10.00
N GLY A 201 -11.50 -34.43 10.20
CA GLY A 201 -10.52 -35.51 10.20
C GLY A 201 -10.69 -36.49 11.37
N ARG A 202 -11.10 -36.01 12.55
CA ARG A 202 -11.39 -36.88 13.71
C ARG A 202 -12.69 -37.66 13.59
N GLY A 203 -13.74 -37.07 12.99
CA GLY A 203 -15.02 -37.76 12.79
C GLY A 203 -14.94 -38.95 11.82
N THR A 204 -14.04 -38.89 10.85
CA THR A 204 -13.80 -39.97 9.88
C THR A 204 -12.98 -41.12 10.47
N THR A 205 -12.10 -40.87 11.44
CA THR A 205 -11.33 -41.95 12.10
C THR A 205 -12.18 -42.78 13.07
N THR A 206 -13.17 -42.19 13.74
CA THR A 206 -14.10 -42.91 14.62
C THR A 206 -15.06 -43.85 13.89
N ALA A 207 -15.40 -43.57 12.63
CA ALA A 207 -16.29 -44.42 11.84
C ALA A 207 -15.63 -45.73 11.38
N VAL A 208 -14.30 -45.73 11.17
CA VAL A 208 -13.55 -46.93 10.74
C VAL A 208 -13.28 -47.90 11.91
N GLY A 209 -13.20 -47.41 13.15
CA GLY A 209 -12.96 -48.24 14.35
C GLY A 209 -14.19 -48.95 14.93
N ALA A 210 -15.40 -48.55 14.56
CA ALA A 210 -16.64 -49.16 15.06
C ALA A 210 -17.12 -50.36 14.23
N ALA A 211 -16.71 -50.48 12.96
CA ALA A 211 -17.11 -51.57 12.07
C ALA A 211 -16.35 -52.89 12.33
N THR A 212 -15.31 -52.89 13.16
CA THR A 212 -14.44 -54.07 13.39
C THR A 212 -14.76 -54.86 14.67
N ARG A 213 -15.75 -54.46 15.49
CA ARG A 213 -16.09 -55.13 16.77
C ARG A 213 -17.40 -55.92 16.81
N SER A 214 -18.02 -56.22 15.66
CA SER A 214 -19.23 -57.08 15.61
C SER A 214 -19.02 -58.42 14.89
N ALA A 215 -17.77 -58.86 14.68
CA ALA A 215 -17.47 -60.14 14.03
C ALA A 215 -16.88 -61.22 14.98
N LEU A 216 -16.98 -61.04 16.30
CA LEU A 216 -16.56 -62.01 17.31
C LEU A 216 -17.58 -62.03 18.45
N ALA A 217 -18.68 -62.74 18.24
CA ALA A 217 -19.56 -63.32 19.26
C ALA A 217 -20.34 -64.49 18.64
#